data_AF-A0A524CTZ7-F1
#
_entry.id   AF-A0A524CTZ7-F1
#
_cell.length_a   1.000
_cell.length_b   1.000
_cell.length_c   1.000
_cell.angle_alpha   90.00
_cell.angle_beta   90.00
_cell.angle_gamma   90.00
#
_symmetry.space_group_name_H-M   'P 1'
#
loop_
_entity.id
_entity.type
_entity.pdbx_description
1 polymer ?
#
loop_
_entity_poly.entity_id
_entity_poly.type
_entity_poly.pdbx_seq_one_letter_code
_entity_poly.pdbx_strand_id
1 'polypeptide(L)'
;MTQKILDAVIFDLDGVITESTPLHSEAWKTMFDDFLRAWSERNDTPFREFTHEEDYLAYVDGKPRYKGVESFLQSRGIQLPYGDPSDPPQKETICGLGNRKNAIYNQLLEEKGVEIYAPTVELIHQMLDEGIPMGVASSSKNAKKVLEITGLIDLFQTCVDGIVSAELGLKGKPSPDIFTTACDNLGAAYERSVIVEDAISGVQAGYRGNFGLVIGVAREENKLELKLNGADIVVEDMGEIDIQRIKNWFLGEVDRKQWSIEYTGYDPEREGARETLCTIGNGYFGTRGALEEIPANGDTNYPGTYIAGLYNRLESTIAGRTITNEDFVNCPNWLPITFKIEGGDWFDPTQVEILDFSRELDFKTGTLTRKLIVRDEQGHQTQIISSRFASMDDPHPAALRYQITPLNYAKTLTVRSTLEGNVINYGVKRYRELSARHLTPLKQWGESNTSALLVETNQSKIKIAQAAKLSVRAGESAKPISFSLNTKPGSVSTTFEMVARSDHPLTVDKIISIYSSNVTSEDVFKAAKLRVKAAPSYEEIQAKSNAAWKEIWDRIDIKIRGDRLVQKLIRLHLYHSLVTASPHHIHLDAGIPARGLHGEAYRGHIFWDELFIMPF
;
A
#
# COMPACT_ATOMS: atom_id res chain seq x y z
N MET A 1 -20.98 -28.84 12.78
CA MET A 1 -20.14 -28.99 11.59
C MET A 1 -19.00 -28.01 11.74
N THR A 2 -17.76 -28.48 11.86
CA THR A 2 -16.57 -27.64 11.81
C THR A 2 -16.53 -26.98 10.43
N GLN A 3 -16.70 -25.66 10.39
CA GLN A 3 -16.68 -24.90 9.15
C GLN A 3 -15.29 -25.05 8.52
N LYS A 4 -15.19 -25.55 7.28
CA LYS A 4 -13.92 -25.63 6.55
C LYS A 4 -13.33 -24.22 6.43
N ILE A 5 -12.09 -24.05 6.88
CA ILE A 5 -11.37 -22.76 6.89
C ILE A 5 -10.78 -22.46 5.49
N LEU A 6 -10.44 -23.51 4.74
CA LEU A 6 -9.91 -23.50 3.38
C LEU A 6 -10.76 -24.47 2.54
N ASP A 7 -11.25 -24.01 1.39
CA ASP A 7 -12.10 -24.79 0.49
C ASP A 7 -11.34 -25.39 -0.69
N ALA A 8 -10.42 -24.65 -1.31
CA ALA A 8 -9.64 -25.13 -2.46
C ALA A 8 -8.33 -24.34 -2.68
N VAL A 9 -7.42 -24.92 -3.46
CA VAL A 9 -6.23 -24.24 -3.97
C VAL A 9 -6.17 -24.38 -5.49
N ILE A 10 -6.08 -23.27 -6.21
CA ILE A 10 -5.94 -23.24 -7.66
C ILE A 10 -4.52 -22.78 -7.99
N PHE A 11 -3.81 -23.61 -8.75
CA PHE A 11 -2.45 -23.36 -9.18
C PHE A 11 -2.46 -22.90 -10.64
N ASP A 12 -1.65 -21.90 -10.98
CA ASP A 12 -1.12 -21.85 -12.34
C ASP A 12 -0.19 -23.03 -12.59
N LEU A 13 0.02 -23.35 -13.86
CA LEU A 13 0.88 -24.45 -14.26
C LEU A 13 2.31 -23.97 -14.52
N ASP A 14 2.45 -22.96 -15.37
CA ASP A 14 3.73 -22.48 -15.89
C ASP A 14 4.39 -21.60 -14.81
N GLY A 15 5.66 -21.84 -14.49
CA GLY A 15 6.37 -21.07 -13.45
C GLY A 15 5.98 -21.40 -12.00
N VAL A 16 4.86 -22.11 -11.77
CA VAL A 16 4.42 -22.55 -10.42
C VAL A 16 4.62 -24.05 -10.21
N ILE A 17 4.05 -24.89 -11.08
CA ILE A 17 4.17 -26.36 -11.00
C ILE A 17 5.32 -26.85 -11.90
N THR A 18 5.44 -26.27 -13.09
CA THR A 18 6.44 -26.68 -14.10
C THR A 18 7.31 -25.53 -14.57
N GLU A 19 8.59 -25.81 -14.81
CA GLU A 19 9.51 -24.88 -15.46
C GLU A 19 9.43 -25.04 -16.99
N SER A 20 8.45 -24.38 -17.59
CA SER A 20 8.19 -24.48 -19.03
C SER A 20 8.91 -23.41 -19.86
N THR A 21 9.49 -22.39 -19.22
CA THR A 21 10.20 -21.27 -19.88
C THR A 21 11.29 -21.72 -20.86
N PRO A 22 12.18 -22.68 -20.52
CA PRO A 22 13.21 -23.16 -21.46
C PRO A 22 12.61 -23.74 -22.74
N LEU A 23 11.56 -24.56 -22.63
CA LEU A 23 10.87 -25.15 -23.78
C LEU A 23 10.12 -24.11 -24.61
N HIS A 24 9.51 -23.12 -23.95
CA HIS A 24 8.85 -22.01 -24.64
C HIS A 24 9.86 -21.17 -25.42
N SER A 25 10.97 -20.80 -24.78
CA SER A 25 12.07 -20.04 -25.39
C SER A 25 12.66 -20.77 -26.60
N GLU A 26 12.94 -22.07 -26.45
CA GLU A 26 13.44 -22.91 -27.54
C GLU A 26 12.43 -22.99 -28.71
N ALA A 27 11.16 -23.28 -28.42
CA ALA A 27 10.13 -23.36 -29.45
C ALA A 27 9.94 -22.03 -30.21
N TRP A 28 10.03 -20.90 -29.51
CA TRP A 28 10.01 -19.58 -30.13
C TRP A 28 11.23 -19.34 -31.01
N LYS A 29 12.43 -19.63 -30.48
CA LYS A 29 13.68 -19.48 -31.22
C LYS A 29 13.67 -20.33 -32.49
N THR A 30 13.34 -21.62 -32.40
CA THR A 30 13.27 -22.50 -33.57
C THR A 30 12.29 -21.96 -34.61
N MET A 31 11.07 -21.57 -34.18
CA MET A 31 10.06 -21.06 -35.10
C MET A 31 10.51 -19.75 -35.79
N PHE A 32 11.00 -18.78 -35.01
CA PHE A 32 11.41 -17.49 -35.56
C PHE A 32 12.68 -17.61 -36.39
N ASP A 33 13.69 -18.36 -35.97
CA ASP A 33 14.93 -18.52 -36.74
C ASP A 33 14.66 -19.23 -38.07
N ASP A 34 13.78 -20.23 -38.09
CA ASP A 34 13.35 -20.88 -39.34
C ASP A 34 12.66 -19.88 -40.28
N PHE A 35 11.73 -19.08 -39.76
CA PHE A 35 11.03 -18.06 -40.54
C PHE A 35 11.97 -16.96 -41.03
N LEU A 36 12.83 -16.45 -40.16
CA LEU A 36 13.75 -15.35 -40.44
C LEU A 36 14.82 -15.76 -41.46
N ARG A 37 15.33 -16.99 -41.43
CA ARG A 37 16.24 -17.48 -42.49
C ARG A 37 15.55 -17.45 -43.86
N ALA A 38 14.36 -18.02 -43.96
CA ALA A 38 13.59 -18.03 -45.20
C ALA A 38 13.16 -16.62 -45.64
N TRP A 39 12.90 -15.71 -44.70
CA TRP A 39 12.59 -14.32 -44.99
C TRP A 39 13.82 -13.55 -45.50
N SER A 40 14.96 -13.71 -44.83
CA SER A 40 16.25 -13.11 -45.18
C SER A 40 16.70 -13.50 -46.58
N GLU A 41 16.60 -14.79 -46.93
CA GLU A 41 16.92 -15.29 -48.27
C GLU A 41 15.99 -14.71 -49.35
N ARG A 42 14.69 -14.59 -49.08
CA ARG A 42 13.71 -14.07 -50.05
C ARG A 42 13.79 -12.56 -50.27
N ASN A 43 14.18 -11.81 -49.25
CA ASN A 43 14.15 -10.34 -49.27
C ASN A 43 15.55 -9.70 -49.30
N ASP A 44 16.61 -10.50 -49.44
CA ASP A 44 18.01 -10.05 -49.44
C ASP A 44 18.36 -9.17 -48.23
N THR A 45 17.96 -9.64 -47.04
CA THR A 45 18.23 -8.95 -45.77
C THR A 45 19.11 -9.80 -44.85
N PRO A 46 20.01 -9.21 -44.04
CA PRO A 46 20.86 -9.98 -43.12
C PRO A 46 20.03 -10.79 -42.13
N PHE A 47 20.37 -12.07 -41.95
CA PHE A 47 19.80 -12.89 -40.89
C PHE A 47 20.32 -12.42 -39.52
N ARG A 48 19.40 -12.13 -38.61
CA ARG A 48 19.68 -11.91 -37.19
C ARG A 48 18.81 -12.86 -36.40
N GLU A 49 19.44 -13.74 -35.63
CA GLU A 49 18.75 -14.73 -34.81
C GLU A 49 17.82 -14.10 -33.77
N PHE A 50 16.86 -14.90 -33.32
CA PHE A 50 16.04 -14.63 -32.15
C PHE A 50 16.80 -15.03 -30.89
N THR A 51 16.94 -14.11 -29.93
CA THR A 51 17.63 -14.35 -28.65
C THR A 51 16.69 -14.24 -27.47
N HIS A 52 17.01 -14.96 -26.39
CA HIS A 52 16.19 -14.91 -25.18
C HIS A 52 16.25 -13.51 -24.51
N GLU A 53 17.46 -12.98 -24.33
CA GLU A 53 17.70 -11.73 -23.61
C GLU A 53 17.14 -10.50 -24.35
N GLU A 54 17.32 -10.39 -25.67
CA GLU A 54 16.93 -9.18 -26.41
C GLU A 54 15.50 -9.26 -26.98
N ASP A 55 15.08 -10.45 -27.43
CA ASP A 55 13.84 -10.58 -28.20
C ASP A 55 12.70 -11.24 -27.40
N TYR A 56 12.98 -12.34 -26.68
CA TYR A 56 11.96 -13.08 -25.93
C TYR A 56 11.37 -12.22 -24.82
N LEU A 57 12.21 -11.72 -23.90
CA LEU A 57 11.77 -10.93 -22.75
C LEU A 57 11.06 -9.64 -23.17
N ALA A 58 11.56 -8.96 -24.21
CA ALA A 58 11.00 -7.67 -24.63
C ALA A 58 9.68 -7.78 -25.41
N TYR A 59 9.56 -8.78 -26.28
CA TYR A 59 8.48 -8.80 -27.28
C TYR A 59 7.50 -9.95 -27.13
N VAL A 60 7.87 -11.07 -26.53
CA VAL A 60 7.09 -12.30 -26.55
C VAL A 60 6.59 -12.70 -25.16
N ASP A 61 7.44 -12.56 -24.16
CA ASP A 61 7.15 -13.01 -22.80
C ASP A 61 5.89 -12.33 -22.22
N GLY A 62 5.11 -13.11 -21.46
CA GLY A 62 3.84 -12.66 -20.87
C GLY A 62 2.70 -12.30 -21.84
N LYS A 63 2.88 -12.38 -23.17
CA LYS A 63 1.86 -12.01 -24.16
C LYS A 63 1.10 -13.24 -24.72
N PRO A 64 -0.19 -13.09 -25.08
CA PRO A 64 -0.90 -14.11 -25.84
C PRO A 64 -0.14 -14.49 -27.12
N ARG A 65 -0.10 -15.77 -27.44
CA ARG A 65 0.72 -16.35 -28.53
C ARG A 65 0.75 -15.52 -29.82
N TYR A 66 -0.40 -15.18 -30.37
CA TYR A 66 -0.48 -14.42 -31.63
C TYR A 66 -0.03 -12.96 -31.46
N LYS A 67 -0.27 -12.36 -30.29
CA LYS A 67 0.25 -11.03 -29.95
C LYS A 67 1.77 -11.02 -29.75
N GLY A 68 2.34 -12.10 -29.23
CA GLY A 68 3.80 -12.29 -29.18
C GLY A 68 4.42 -12.32 -30.59
N VAL A 69 3.83 -13.09 -31.52
CA VAL A 69 4.26 -13.09 -32.94
C VAL A 69 4.16 -11.69 -33.53
N GLU A 70 3.01 -11.04 -33.40
CA GLU A 70 2.78 -9.69 -33.92
C GLU A 70 3.81 -8.68 -33.39
N SER A 71 4.01 -8.66 -32.07
CA SER A 71 4.90 -7.72 -31.40
C SER A 71 6.36 -7.89 -31.81
N PHE A 72 6.83 -9.13 -31.95
CA PHE A 72 8.20 -9.39 -32.38
C PHE A 72 8.42 -9.07 -33.85
N LEU A 73 7.51 -9.47 -34.74
CA LEU A 73 7.66 -9.16 -36.17
C LEU A 73 7.64 -7.65 -36.42
N GLN A 74 6.80 -6.90 -35.69
CA GLN A 74 6.81 -5.44 -35.73
C GLN A 74 8.15 -4.85 -35.28
N SER A 75 8.80 -5.39 -34.25
CA SER A 75 10.12 -4.91 -33.81
C SER A 75 11.21 -5.15 -34.85
N ARG A 76 11.05 -6.17 -35.71
CA ARG A 76 11.91 -6.46 -36.86
C ARG A 76 11.45 -5.78 -38.16
N GLY A 77 10.41 -4.94 -38.13
CA GLY A 77 9.88 -4.24 -39.30
C GLY A 77 9.18 -5.14 -40.33
N ILE A 78 8.81 -6.36 -39.94
CA ILE A 78 8.16 -7.36 -40.79
C ILE A 78 6.64 -7.26 -40.61
N GLN A 79 5.91 -7.10 -41.72
CA GLN A 79 4.44 -7.08 -41.72
C GLN A 79 3.91 -8.34 -42.39
N LEU A 80 3.16 -9.13 -41.62
CA LEU A 80 2.38 -10.26 -42.11
C LEU A 80 0.88 -10.02 -41.87
N PRO A 81 -0.01 -10.59 -42.70
CA PRO A 81 -1.43 -10.61 -42.38
C PRO A 81 -1.68 -11.30 -41.05
N TYR A 82 -2.66 -10.82 -40.28
CA TYR A 82 -3.00 -11.42 -38.98
C TYR A 82 -3.40 -12.90 -39.12
N GLY A 83 -4.15 -13.22 -40.18
CA GLY A 83 -4.64 -14.57 -40.45
C GLY A 83 -5.85 -14.96 -39.62
N ASP A 84 -6.21 -16.23 -39.70
CA ASP A 84 -7.28 -16.85 -38.90
C ASP A 84 -6.67 -17.86 -37.91
N PRO A 85 -7.18 -18.01 -36.68
CA PRO A 85 -6.68 -19.00 -35.72
C PRO A 85 -6.66 -20.45 -36.23
N SER A 86 -7.49 -20.78 -37.22
CA SER A 86 -7.51 -22.08 -37.92
C SER A 86 -6.44 -22.25 -39.00
N ASP A 87 -5.65 -21.20 -39.29
CA ASP A 87 -4.59 -21.23 -40.27
C ASP A 87 -3.57 -22.35 -39.97
N PRO A 88 -3.17 -23.15 -40.98
CA PRO A 88 -2.21 -24.22 -40.76
C PRO A 88 -0.82 -23.64 -40.43
N PRO A 89 0.02 -24.37 -39.65
CA PRO A 89 1.38 -23.95 -39.29
C PRO A 89 2.29 -23.50 -40.44
N GLN A 90 2.02 -23.96 -41.66
CA GLN A 90 2.79 -23.65 -42.86
C GLN A 90 2.40 -22.30 -43.49
N LYS A 91 1.26 -21.72 -43.11
CA LYS A 91 0.78 -20.47 -43.68
C LYS A 91 1.49 -19.29 -43.01
N GLU A 92 2.05 -18.39 -43.82
CA GLU A 92 2.78 -17.20 -43.32
C GLU A 92 1.84 -16.07 -42.91
N THR A 93 1.07 -16.32 -41.85
CA THR A 93 0.29 -15.33 -41.12
C THR A 93 0.73 -15.29 -39.66
N ILE A 94 0.35 -14.25 -38.92
CA ILE A 94 0.62 -14.17 -37.47
C ILE A 94 0.02 -15.40 -36.75
N CYS A 95 -1.20 -15.80 -37.12
CA CYS A 95 -1.84 -17.00 -36.58
C CYS A 95 -1.11 -18.29 -36.99
N GLY A 96 -0.70 -18.43 -38.26
CA GLY A 96 0.00 -19.61 -38.75
C GLY A 96 1.36 -19.82 -38.08
N LEU A 97 2.18 -18.77 -37.94
CA LEU A 97 3.46 -18.83 -37.21
C LEU A 97 3.26 -19.16 -35.73
N GLY A 98 2.23 -18.61 -35.09
CA GLY A 98 1.85 -18.99 -33.73
C GLY A 98 1.47 -20.47 -33.62
N ASN A 99 0.74 -21.00 -34.60
CA ASN A 99 0.37 -22.42 -34.66
C ASN A 99 1.61 -23.31 -34.92
N ARG A 100 2.59 -22.85 -35.71
CA ARG A 100 3.89 -23.52 -35.90
C ARG A 100 4.70 -23.59 -34.61
N LYS A 101 4.80 -22.50 -33.86
CA LYS A 101 5.44 -22.51 -32.53
C LYS A 101 4.79 -23.55 -31.62
N ASN A 102 3.47 -23.65 -31.65
CA ASN A 102 2.76 -24.62 -30.82
C ASN A 102 3.06 -26.07 -31.19
N ALA A 103 3.16 -26.36 -32.50
CA ALA A 103 3.56 -27.68 -32.98
C ALA A 103 4.98 -28.04 -32.50
N ILE A 104 5.94 -27.12 -32.65
CA ILE A 104 7.32 -27.30 -32.19
C ILE A 104 7.36 -27.49 -30.67
N TYR A 105 6.64 -26.66 -29.90
CA TYR A 105 6.56 -26.81 -28.45
C TYR A 105 6.01 -28.18 -28.04
N ASN A 106 4.93 -28.64 -28.68
CA ASN A 106 4.35 -29.94 -28.38
C ASN A 106 5.29 -31.10 -28.69
N GLN A 107 6.13 -30.97 -29.73
CA GLN A 107 7.17 -31.94 -30.06
C GLN A 107 8.29 -31.92 -29.00
N LEU A 108 8.81 -30.74 -28.65
CA LEU A 108 9.84 -30.60 -27.62
C LEU A 108 9.37 -31.14 -26.27
N LEU A 109 8.11 -30.92 -25.92
CA LEU A 109 7.51 -31.44 -24.69
C LEU A 109 7.43 -32.97 -24.68
N GLU A 110 7.15 -33.62 -25.82
CA GLU A 110 7.15 -35.09 -25.95
C GLU A 110 8.57 -35.67 -25.91
N GLU A 111 9.54 -34.98 -26.52
CA GLU A 111 10.92 -35.46 -26.65
C GLU A 111 11.73 -35.26 -25.36
N LYS A 112 11.58 -34.10 -24.71
CA LYS A 112 12.42 -33.67 -23.58
C LYS A 112 11.69 -33.73 -22.24
N GLY A 113 10.35 -33.83 -22.24
CA GLY A 113 9.55 -33.62 -21.04
C GLY A 113 9.58 -32.17 -20.58
N VAL A 114 9.16 -31.93 -19.34
CA VAL A 114 9.28 -30.63 -18.65
C VAL A 114 9.65 -30.88 -17.19
N GLU A 115 10.47 -29.98 -16.65
CA GLU A 115 10.88 -30.05 -15.25
C GLU A 115 9.74 -29.58 -14.32
N ILE A 116 9.63 -30.21 -13.15
CA ILE A 116 8.65 -29.89 -12.11
C ILE A 116 9.34 -29.20 -10.94
N TYR A 117 8.66 -28.23 -10.34
CA TYR A 117 9.12 -27.63 -9.08
C TYR A 117 8.78 -28.58 -7.93
N ALA A 118 9.78 -29.37 -7.49
CA ALA A 118 9.61 -30.36 -6.44
C ALA A 118 8.96 -29.79 -5.15
N PRO A 119 9.36 -28.61 -4.63
CA PRO A 119 8.71 -28.03 -3.45
C PRO A 119 7.22 -27.76 -3.63
N THR A 120 6.80 -27.33 -4.83
CA THR A 120 5.37 -27.14 -5.14
C THR A 120 4.63 -28.48 -5.13
N VAL A 121 5.20 -29.51 -5.74
CA VAL A 121 4.58 -30.86 -5.81
C VAL A 121 4.51 -31.52 -4.42
N GLU A 122 5.52 -31.33 -3.59
CA GLU A 122 5.49 -31.78 -2.18
C GLU A 122 4.34 -31.13 -1.41
N LEU A 123 4.13 -29.82 -1.57
CA LEU A 123 3.00 -29.12 -0.95
C LEU A 123 1.64 -29.60 -1.48
N ILE A 124 1.53 -29.88 -2.78
CA ILE A 124 0.33 -30.47 -3.40
C ILE A 124 0.01 -31.82 -2.77
N HIS A 125 1.00 -32.69 -2.56
CA HIS A 125 0.80 -33.97 -1.87
C HIS A 125 0.32 -33.79 -0.42
N GLN A 126 0.90 -32.84 0.32
CA GLN A 126 0.43 -32.51 1.68
C GLN A 126 -1.04 -32.04 1.68
N MET A 127 -1.45 -31.26 0.67
CA MET A 127 -2.84 -30.82 0.51
C MET A 127 -3.79 -31.97 0.18
N LEU A 128 -3.34 -32.95 -0.62
CA LEU A 128 -4.12 -34.18 -0.90
C LEU A 128 -4.34 -35.02 0.35
N ASP A 129 -3.29 -35.20 1.16
CA ASP A 129 -3.37 -35.98 2.41
C ASP A 129 -4.37 -35.36 3.40
N GLU A 130 -4.56 -34.04 3.34
CA GLU A 130 -5.57 -33.33 4.11
C GLU A 130 -6.97 -33.26 3.46
N GLY A 131 -7.13 -33.78 2.24
CA GLY A 131 -8.39 -33.76 1.50
C GLY A 131 -8.82 -32.36 1.05
N ILE A 132 -7.86 -31.50 0.70
CA ILE A 132 -8.13 -30.18 0.12
C ILE A 132 -8.28 -30.34 -1.40
N PRO A 133 -9.43 -29.96 -1.98
CA PRO A 133 -9.62 -29.91 -3.42
C PRO A 133 -8.64 -28.97 -4.12
N MET A 134 -8.12 -29.38 -5.27
CA MET A 134 -7.16 -28.59 -6.04
C MET A 134 -7.53 -28.54 -7.52
N GLY A 135 -7.19 -27.43 -8.15
CA GLY A 135 -7.36 -27.23 -9.57
C GLY A 135 -6.13 -26.61 -10.21
N VAL A 136 -6.02 -26.77 -11.52
CA VAL A 136 -5.08 -26.02 -12.36
C VAL A 136 -5.87 -25.04 -13.21
N ALA A 137 -5.36 -23.82 -13.34
CA ALA A 137 -5.90 -22.83 -14.27
C ALA A 137 -4.75 -22.16 -15.03
N SER A 138 -4.71 -22.32 -16.36
CA SER A 138 -3.62 -21.81 -17.20
C SER A 138 -4.16 -21.14 -18.46
N SER A 139 -3.45 -20.13 -18.96
CA SER A 139 -3.76 -19.51 -20.25
C SER A 139 -3.30 -20.37 -21.44
N SER A 140 -2.49 -21.40 -21.20
CA SER A 140 -1.98 -22.31 -22.22
C SER A 140 -3.05 -23.31 -22.67
N LYS A 141 -3.11 -23.60 -23.96
CA LYS A 141 -3.93 -24.71 -24.50
C LYS A 141 -3.31 -26.10 -24.27
N ASN A 142 -2.11 -26.16 -23.69
CA ASN A 142 -1.35 -27.40 -23.53
C ASN A 142 -1.32 -27.88 -22.07
N ALA A 143 -2.02 -27.21 -21.15
CA ALA A 143 -1.88 -27.46 -19.71
C ALA A 143 -2.24 -28.91 -19.33
N LYS A 144 -3.34 -29.44 -19.85
CA LYS A 144 -3.72 -30.84 -19.63
C LYS A 144 -2.65 -31.83 -20.11
N LYS A 145 -2.08 -31.59 -21.29
CA LYS A 145 -1.02 -32.44 -21.86
C LYS A 145 0.24 -32.43 -21.01
N VAL A 146 0.63 -31.26 -20.49
CA VAL A 146 1.78 -31.12 -19.57
C VAL A 146 1.55 -31.94 -18.30
N LEU A 147 0.36 -31.87 -17.70
CA LEU A 147 -0.01 -32.65 -16.52
C LEU A 147 0.01 -34.18 -16.80
N GLU A 148 -0.41 -34.61 -17.99
CA GLU A 148 -0.35 -36.01 -18.41
C GLU A 148 1.10 -36.51 -18.55
N ILE A 149 1.98 -35.72 -19.19
CA ILE A 149 3.40 -36.08 -19.39
C ILE A 149 4.18 -36.12 -18.08
N THR A 150 3.87 -35.20 -17.16
CA THR A 150 4.49 -35.14 -15.83
C THR A 150 3.89 -36.16 -14.84
N GLY A 151 2.79 -36.82 -15.19
CA GLY A 151 2.10 -37.77 -14.31
C GLY A 151 1.34 -37.11 -13.15
N LEU A 152 1.06 -35.80 -13.24
CA LEU A 152 0.42 -35.01 -12.18
C LEU A 152 -1.09 -34.82 -12.40
N ILE A 153 -1.65 -35.25 -13.53
CA ILE A 153 -3.06 -35.02 -13.89
C ILE A 153 -4.04 -35.54 -12.83
N ASP A 154 -3.75 -36.68 -12.21
CA ASP A 154 -4.62 -37.32 -11.22
C ASP A 154 -4.60 -36.61 -9.85
N LEU A 155 -3.71 -35.63 -9.64
CA LEU A 155 -3.63 -34.83 -8.42
C LEU A 155 -4.67 -33.69 -8.39
N PHE A 156 -5.28 -33.36 -9.54
CA PHE A 156 -6.17 -32.22 -9.69
C PHE A 156 -7.57 -32.65 -10.14
N GLN A 157 -8.60 -32.15 -9.47
CA GLN A 157 -9.99 -32.47 -9.81
C GLN A 157 -10.54 -31.62 -10.97
N THR A 158 -9.87 -30.52 -11.31
CA THR A 158 -10.22 -29.66 -12.45
C THR A 158 -8.97 -29.09 -13.12
N CYS A 159 -9.04 -28.90 -14.43
CA CYS A 159 -8.06 -28.16 -15.22
C CYS A 159 -8.81 -27.21 -16.15
N VAL A 160 -8.70 -25.90 -15.89
CA VAL A 160 -9.29 -24.84 -16.72
C VAL A 160 -8.18 -24.21 -17.55
N ASP A 161 -7.98 -24.75 -18.75
CA ASP A 161 -6.91 -24.34 -19.64
C ASP A 161 -7.41 -23.46 -20.80
N GLY A 162 -6.51 -23.10 -21.72
CA GLY A 162 -6.86 -22.26 -22.88
C GLY A 162 -7.85 -22.89 -23.86
N ILE A 163 -8.10 -24.21 -23.79
CA ILE A 163 -9.14 -24.89 -24.58
C ILE A 163 -10.48 -24.65 -23.90
N VAL A 164 -10.58 -24.97 -22.61
CA VAL A 164 -11.79 -24.75 -21.80
C VAL A 164 -12.20 -23.28 -21.81
N SER A 165 -11.24 -22.37 -21.68
CA SER A 165 -11.47 -20.93 -21.76
C SER A 165 -12.09 -20.51 -23.09
N ALA A 166 -11.65 -21.09 -24.22
CA ALA A 166 -12.20 -20.76 -25.53
C ALA A 166 -13.61 -21.36 -25.73
N GLU A 167 -13.84 -22.58 -25.25
CA GLU A 167 -15.14 -23.27 -25.32
C GLU A 167 -16.22 -22.52 -24.52
N LEU A 168 -15.86 -22.03 -23.34
CA LEU A 168 -16.77 -21.32 -22.43
C LEU A 168 -16.79 -19.79 -22.65
N GLY A 169 -15.95 -19.25 -23.55
CA GLY A 169 -15.87 -17.82 -23.81
C GLY A 169 -15.35 -16.99 -22.63
N LEU A 170 -14.50 -17.58 -21.78
CA LEU A 170 -13.92 -16.92 -20.60
C LEU A 170 -12.90 -15.87 -21.01
N LYS A 171 -12.83 -14.76 -20.26
CA LYS A 171 -11.77 -13.78 -20.44
C LYS A 171 -10.49 -14.29 -19.78
N GLY A 172 -9.36 -14.20 -20.50
CA GLY A 172 -8.05 -14.52 -19.93
C GLY A 172 -7.62 -13.55 -18.82
N LYS A 173 -6.53 -13.93 -18.13
CA LYS A 173 -5.85 -13.08 -17.14
C LYS A 173 -5.54 -11.71 -17.79
N PRO A 174 -5.75 -10.56 -17.10
CA PRO A 174 -6.01 -10.40 -15.67
C PRO A 174 -7.50 -10.43 -15.25
N SER A 175 -8.38 -11.01 -16.07
CA SER A 175 -9.75 -11.32 -15.62
C SER A 175 -9.75 -12.60 -14.77
N PRO A 176 -10.59 -12.69 -13.72
CA PRO A 176 -10.58 -13.82 -12.79
C PRO A 176 -11.24 -15.09 -13.36
N ASP A 177 -11.87 -15.01 -14.53
CA ASP A 177 -12.82 -15.99 -15.05
C ASP A 177 -12.32 -17.45 -15.01
N ILE A 178 -11.06 -17.71 -15.38
CA ILE A 178 -10.50 -19.07 -15.35
C ILE A 178 -10.34 -19.61 -13.92
N PHE A 179 -10.00 -18.76 -12.95
CA PHE A 179 -9.86 -19.15 -11.55
C PHE A 179 -11.22 -19.34 -10.89
N THR A 180 -12.18 -18.43 -11.15
CA THR A 180 -13.54 -18.57 -10.62
C THR A 180 -14.22 -19.81 -11.17
N THR A 181 -14.04 -20.10 -12.47
CA THR A 181 -14.54 -21.33 -13.09
C THR A 181 -13.91 -22.57 -12.45
N ALA A 182 -12.61 -22.55 -12.16
CA ALA A 182 -11.95 -23.67 -11.47
C ALA A 182 -12.54 -23.88 -10.06
N CYS A 183 -12.79 -22.82 -9.29
CA CYS A 183 -13.45 -22.93 -7.99
C CYS A 183 -14.91 -23.41 -8.11
N ASP A 184 -15.66 -22.93 -9.11
CA ASP A 184 -17.03 -23.37 -9.37
C ASP A 184 -17.09 -24.87 -9.67
N ASN A 185 -16.16 -25.39 -10.48
CA ASN A 185 -16.03 -26.83 -10.74
C ASN A 185 -15.75 -27.65 -9.47
N LEU A 186 -15.07 -27.06 -8.49
CA LEU A 186 -14.77 -27.69 -7.19
C LEU A 186 -15.87 -27.46 -6.13
N GLY A 187 -16.85 -26.60 -6.40
CA GLY A 187 -17.85 -26.17 -5.41
C GLY A 187 -17.24 -25.37 -4.25
N ALA A 188 -16.16 -24.63 -4.50
CA ALA A 188 -15.37 -23.91 -3.50
C ALA A 188 -15.72 -22.41 -3.47
N ALA A 189 -15.80 -21.82 -2.27
CA ALA A 189 -16.00 -20.38 -2.13
C ALA A 189 -14.69 -19.61 -2.41
N TYR A 190 -14.76 -18.53 -3.19
CA TYR A 190 -13.57 -17.78 -3.62
C TYR A 190 -12.84 -17.16 -2.42
N GLU A 191 -13.57 -16.57 -1.47
CA GLU A 191 -13.01 -15.97 -0.25
C GLU A 191 -12.34 -16.99 0.69
N ARG A 192 -12.53 -18.29 0.45
CA ARG A 192 -11.92 -19.41 1.18
C ARG A 192 -11.03 -20.25 0.27
N SER A 193 -10.65 -19.74 -0.88
CA SER A 193 -9.76 -20.41 -1.82
C SER A 193 -8.45 -19.64 -2.01
N VAL A 194 -7.40 -20.38 -2.37
CA VAL A 194 -6.05 -19.84 -2.59
C VAL A 194 -5.75 -19.85 -4.08
N ILE A 195 -5.14 -18.78 -4.59
CA ILE A 195 -4.53 -18.74 -5.93
C ILE A 195 -3.02 -18.76 -5.77
N VAL A 196 -2.33 -19.60 -6.53
CA VAL A 196 -0.86 -19.64 -6.62
C VAL A 196 -0.45 -19.30 -8.04
N GLU A 197 0.33 -18.23 -8.20
CA GLU A 197 0.66 -17.65 -9.51
C GLU A 197 2.06 -17.03 -9.49
N ASP A 198 2.78 -17.09 -10.60
CA ASP A 198 4.08 -16.43 -10.79
C ASP A 198 4.01 -15.11 -11.59
N ALA A 199 3.00 -14.94 -12.45
CA ALA A 199 2.84 -13.76 -13.31
C ALA A 199 1.97 -12.65 -12.70
N ILE A 200 2.32 -11.39 -12.98
CA ILE A 200 1.57 -10.18 -12.58
C ILE A 200 0.09 -10.28 -12.98
N SER A 201 -0.20 -10.69 -14.22
CA SER A 201 -1.57 -10.74 -14.73
C SER A 201 -2.43 -11.76 -13.99
N GLY A 202 -1.87 -12.90 -13.58
CA GLY A 202 -2.60 -13.88 -12.78
C GLY A 202 -2.79 -13.45 -11.33
N VAL A 203 -1.80 -12.78 -10.73
CA VAL A 203 -1.94 -12.18 -9.40
C VAL A 203 -3.06 -11.14 -9.39
N GLN A 204 -3.13 -10.28 -10.43
CA GLN A 204 -4.23 -9.34 -10.61
C GLN A 204 -5.58 -10.05 -10.77
N ALA A 205 -5.63 -11.17 -11.49
CA ALA A 205 -6.83 -11.98 -11.64
C ALA A 205 -7.27 -12.58 -10.29
N GLY A 206 -6.35 -13.14 -9.49
CA GLY A 206 -6.64 -13.61 -8.14
C GLY A 206 -7.16 -12.51 -7.22
N TYR A 207 -6.53 -11.33 -7.26
CA TYR A 207 -6.98 -10.18 -6.48
C TYR A 207 -8.39 -9.71 -6.90
N ARG A 208 -8.64 -9.55 -8.20
CA ARG A 208 -9.94 -9.12 -8.75
C ARG A 208 -11.05 -10.13 -8.55
N GLY A 209 -10.71 -11.43 -8.48
CA GLY A 209 -11.64 -12.51 -8.17
C GLY A 209 -12.02 -12.59 -6.68
N ASN A 210 -11.48 -11.70 -5.84
CA ASN A 210 -11.73 -11.65 -4.40
C ASN A 210 -11.28 -12.92 -3.65
N PHE A 211 -10.26 -13.62 -4.16
CA PHE A 211 -9.77 -14.89 -3.60
C PHE A 211 -9.09 -14.74 -2.25
N GLY A 212 -9.48 -15.53 -1.25
CA GLY A 212 -9.09 -15.39 0.16
C GLY A 212 -7.59 -15.24 0.43
N LEU A 213 -6.75 -15.86 -0.41
CA LEU A 213 -5.31 -15.68 -0.43
C LEU A 213 -4.77 -15.75 -1.85
N VAL A 214 -3.94 -14.78 -2.24
CA VAL A 214 -3.16 -14.82 -3.49
C VAL A 214 -1.67 -14.95 -3.17
N ILE A 215 -1.08 -16.09 -3.50
CA ILE A 215 0.36 -16.37 -3.34
C ILE A 215 1.04 -16.08 -4.67
N GLY A 216 1.93 -15.09 -4.66
CA GLY A 216 2.85 -14.82 -5.76
C GLY A 216 4.12 -15.67 -5.61
N VAL A 217 4.51 -16.40 -6.65
CA VAL A 217 5.80 -17.09 -6.72
C VAL A 217 6.76 -16.22 -7.54
N ALA A 218 7.72 -15.61 -6.87
CA ALA A 218 8.64 -14.70 -7.52
C ALA A 218 9.57 -15.46 -8.47
N ARG A 219 9.62 -14.98 -9.70
CA ARG A 219 10.53 -15.41 -10.77
C ARG A 219 11.25 -14.17 -11.28
N GLU A 220 12.56 -14.26 -11.50
CA GLU A 220 13.35 -13.17 -12.12
C GLU A 220 13.25 -11.80 -11.40
N GLU A 221 13.46 -11.77 -10.08
CA GLU A 221 13.46 -10.55 -9.23
C GLU A 221 12.12 -9.76 -9.19
N ASN A 222 11.00 -10.33 -9.65
CA ASN A 222 9.70 -9.64 -9.73
C ASN A 222 8.91 -9.53 -8.39
N LYS A 223 9.55 -9.78 -7.24
CA LYS A 223 8.89 -9.88 -5.92
C LYS A 223 8.04 -8.66 -5.56
N LEU A 224 8.59 -7.46 -5.76
CA LEU A 224 7.90 -6.20 -5.49
C LEU A 224 6.72 -6.00 -6.44
N GLU A 225 6.88 -6.37 -7.71
CA GLU A 225 5.83 -6.22 -8.73
C GLU A 225 4.62 -7.09 -8.41
N LEU A 226 4.83 -8.36 -8.03
CA LEU A 226 3.75 -9.25 -7.60
C LEU A 226 2.99 -8.67 -6.40
N LYS A 227 3.73 -8.14 -5.42
CA LYS A 227 3.15 -7.52 -4.23
C LYS A 227 2.31 -6.29 -4.58
N LEU A 228 2.81 -5.40 -5.43
CA LEU A 228 2.12 -4.19 -5.89
C LEU A 228 0.85 -4.49 -6.69
N ASN A 229 0.78 -5.67 -7.32
CA ASN A 229 -0.32 -6.06 -8.20
C ASN A 229 -1.38 -6.96 -7.55
N GLY A 230 -1.28 -7.22 -6.25
CA GLY A 230 -2.35 -7.86 -5.47
C GLY A 230 -1.96 -9.15 -4.75
N ALA A 231 -0.68 -9.55 -4.78
CA ALA A 231 -0.24 -10.71 -4.03
C ALA A 231 -0.34 -10.44 -2.51
N ASP A 232 -0.95 -11.37 -1.80
CA ASP A 232 -1.06 -11.33 -0.36
C ASP A 232 0.25 -11.77 0.30
N ILE A 233 0.84 -12.84 -0.23
CA ILE A 233 2.15 -13.38 0.15
C ILE A 233 2.97 -13.52 -1.14
N VAL A 234 4.26 -13.20 -1.07
CA VAL A 234 5.19 -13.49 -2.16
C VAL A 234 6.34 -14.33 -1.62
N VAL A 235 6.61 -15.46 -2.26
CA VAL A 235 7.70 -16.40 -1.96
C VAL A 235 8.61 -16.53 -3.17
N GLU A 236 9.90 -16.81 -3.00
CA GLU A 236 10.80 -17.13 -4.12
C GLU A 236 10.70 -18.61 -4.48
N ASP A 237 10.42 -19.44 -3.47
CA ASP A 237 10.14 -20.87 -3.64
C ASP A 237 8.95 -21.31 -2.78
N MET A 238 8.13 -22.23 -3.30
CA MET A 238 6.95 -22.73 -2.57
C MET A 238 7.31 -23.50 -1.29
N GLY A 239 8.55 -23.97 -1.14
CA GLY A 239 9.06 -24.55 0.10
C GLY A 239 9.16 -23.57 1.27
N GLU A 240 9.04 -22.25 1.03
CA GLU A 240 8.99 -21.22 2.10
C GLU A 240 7.64 -21.17 2.83
N ILE A 241 6.62 -21.87 2.32
CA ILE A 241 5.27 -21.87 2.87
C ILE A 241 4.76 -23.30 3.05
N ASP A 242 4.18 -23.56 4.22
CA ASP A 242 3.52 -24.82 4.52
C ASP A 242 1.99 -24.63 4.63
N ILE A 243 1.29 -25.77 4.67
CA ILE A 243 -0.16 -25.82 4.81
C ILE A 243 -0.66 -25.13 6.10
N GLN A 244 0.13 -25.17 7.17
CA GLN A 244 -0.24 -24.58 8.45
C GLN A 244 -0.21 -23.05 8.38
N ARG A 245 0.78 -22.47 7.69
CA ARG A 245 0.87 -21.04 7.41
C ARG A 245 -0.30 -20.58 6.55
N ILE A 246 -0.69 -21.36 5.55
CA ILE A 246 -1.90 -21.09 4.75
C ILE A 246 -3.15 -21.12 5.65
N LYS A 247 -3.34 -22.12 6.50
CA LYS A 247 -4.49 -22.16 7.42
C LYS A 247 -4.50 -20.99 8.40
N ASN A 248 -3.33 -20.63 8.95
CA ASN A 248 -3.19 -19.51 9.89
C ASN A 248 -3.58 -18.17 9.23
N TRP A 249 -3.32 -18.00 7.94
CA TRP A 249 -3.79 -16.85 7.17
C TRP A 249 -5.31 -16.69 7.26
N PHE A 250 -6.05 -17.76 6.97
CA PHE A 250 -7.52 -17.73 7.02
C PHE A 250 -8.09 -17.61 8.44
N LEU A 251 -7.33 -18.01 9.46
CA LEU A 251 -7.74 -17.87 10.87
C LEU A 251 -7.60 -16.44 11.42
N GLY A 252 -6.75 -15.59 10.84
CA GLY A 252 -6.45 -14.26 11.40
C GLY A 252 -6.26 -13.15 10.38
N GLU A 253 -5.39 -13.35 9.39
CA GLU A 253 -5.02 -12.30 8.43
C GLU A 253 -6.17 -11.90 7.52
N VAL A 254 -7.06 -12.83 7.15
CA VAL A 254 -8.26 -12.49 6.36
C VAL A 254 -9.17 -11.52 7.13
N ASP A 255 -9.42 -11.73 8.43
CA ASP A 255 -10.18 -10.77 9.23
C ASP A 255 -9.42 -9.46 9.35
N ARG A 256 -8.14 -9.49 9.75
CA ARG A 256 -7.30 -8.29 9.88
C ARG A 256 -7.34 -7.42 8.63
N LYS A 257 -7.17 -8.03 7.44
CA LYS A 257 -7.20 -7.30 6.17
C LYS A 257 -8.53 -6.63 5.89
N GLN A 258 -9.65 -7.11 6.40
CA GLN A 258 -10.96 -6.43 6.25
C GLN A 258 -11.07 -5.18 7.14
N TRP A 259 -10.16 -5.00 8.08
CA TRP A 259 -10.11 -3.88 9.01
C TRP A 259 -8.97 -2.91 8.70
N SER A 260 -8.30 -3.05 7.56
CA SER A 260 -7.24 -2.12 7.17
C SER A 260 -7.17 -1.84 5.67
N ILE A 261 -6.59 -0.69 5.35
CA ILE A 261 -6.01 -0.40 4.04
C ILE A 261 -4.49 -0.41 4.17
N GLU A 262 -3.84 -1.03 3.20
CA GLU A 262 -2.39 -1.17 3.14
C GLU A 262 -1.91 -0.65 1.78
N TYR A 263 -0.80 0.10 1.80
CA TYR A 263 -0.08 0.54 0.62
C TYR A 263 1.35 0.03 0.69
N THR A 264 1.75 -0.73 -0.32
CA THR A 264 3.14 -1.13 -0.53
C THR A 264 3.79 -0.21 -1.58
N GLY A 265 5.10 0.03 -1.41
CA GLY A 265 5.89 0.88 -2.30
C GLY A 265 5.58 2.37 -2.15
N TYR A 266 6.57 3.20 -2.41
CA TYR A 266 6.42 4.66 -2.42
C TYR A 266 6.15 5.14 -3.85
N ASP A 267 5.03 5.86 -4.05
CA ASP A 267 4.64 6.40 -5.36
C ASP A 267 4.28 7.88 -5.19
N PRO A 268 5.21 8.81 -5.53
CA PRO A 268 5.01 10.25 -5.37
C PRO A 268 3.72 10.79 -6.00
N GLU A 269 3.27 10.20 -7.11
CA GLU A 269 2.07 10.68 -7.82
C GLU A 269 0.78 10.30 -7.09
N ARG A 270 0.82 9.23 -6.28
CA ARG A 270 -0.34 8.71 -5.53
C ARG A 270 -0.35 9.12 -4.06
N GLU A 271 0.74 9.70 -3.54
CA GLU A 271 0.83 10.03 -2.12
C GLU A 271 -0.28 10.98 -1.65
N GLY A 272 -0.68 12.00 -2.42
CA GLY A 272 -1.77 12.89 -2.01
C GLY A 272 -3.11 12.16 -1.74
N ALA A 273 -3.41 11.11 -2.49
CA ALA A 273 -4.59 10.26 -2.26
C ALA A 273 -4.38 9.35 -1.04
N ARG A 274 -3.20 8.72 -0.92
CA ARG A 274 -2.85 7.87 0.23
C ARG A 274 -2.85 8.63 1.54
N GLU A 275 -2.33 9.85 1.58
CA GLU A 275 -2.40 10.75 2.72
C GLU A 275 -3.84 11.04 3.16
N THR A 276 -4.76 11.19 2.20
CA THR A 276 -6.18 11.41 2.49
C THR A 276 -6.80 10.17 3.13
N LEU A 277 -6.62 9.00 2.49
CA LEU A 277 -7.17 7.72 2.96
C LEU A 277 -6.54 7.24 4.27
N CYS A 278 -5.29 7.62 4.55
CA CYS A 278 -4.59 7.34 5.80
C CYS A 278 -4.76 8.43 6.87
N THR A 279 -5.78 9.29 6.77
CA THR A 279 -6.04 10.30 7.81
C THR A 279 -6.42 9.63 9.13
N ILE A 280 -5.78 10.07 10.21
CA ILE A 280 -6.15 9.74 11.59
C ILE A 280 -6.95 10.88 12.19
N GLY A 281 -7.88 10.60 13.09
CA GLY A 281 -8.64 11.64 13.78
C GLY A 281 -9.72 11.08 14.69
N ASN A 282 -10.39 11.98 15.38
CA ASN A 282 -11.30 11.64 16.47
C ASN A 282 -12.52 12.56 16.54
N GLY A 283 -12.92 13.20 15.44
CA GLY A 283 -14.06 14.13 15.38
C GLY A 283 -13.80 15.54 15.91
N TYR A 284 -12.82 15.72 16.80
CA TYR A 284 -12.34 17.05 17.20
C TYR A 284 -11.26 17.56 16.24
N PHE A 285 -10.30 16.71 15.87
CA PHE A 285 -9.34 17.01 14.81
C PHE A 285 -9.05 15.80 13.92
N GLY A 286 -8.55 16.08 12.72
CA GLY A 286 -7.98 15.10 11.80
C GLY A 286 -6.59 15.51 11.35
N THR A 287 -5.70 14.54 11.15
CA THR A 287 -4.36 14.74 10.62
C THR A 287 -4.11 13.76 9.48
N ARG A 288 -3.77 14.30 8.30
CA ARG A 288 -3.49 13.52 7.08
C ARG A 288 -2.36 12.51 7.29
N GLY A 289 -2.39 11.43 6.51
CA GLY A 289 -1.41 10.34 6.48
C GLY A 289 -0.03 10.67 5.87
N ALA A 290 0.43 11.93 5.98
CA ALA A 290 1.69 12.43 5.42
C ALA A 290 2.94 11.90 6.13
N LEU A 291 4.10 12.02 5.49
CA LEU A 291 5.41 11.67 6.04
C LEU A 291 5.77 12.60 7.21
N GLU A 292 6.43 12.04 8.22
CA GLU A 292 6.84 12.76 9.43
C GLU A 292 8.14 13.55 9.23
N GLU A 293 8.99 13.14 8.30
CA GLU A 293 10.38 13.59 8.24
C GLU A 293 10.56 14.93 7.53
N ILE A 294 9.69 15.22 6.57
CA ILE A 294 9.84 16.33 5.64
C ILE A 294 8.67 17.33 5.76
N PRO A 295 8.93 18.62 5.48
CA PRO A 295 7.87 19.62 5.45
C PRO A 295 6.91 19.39 4.27
N ALA A 296 5.84 20.18 4.24
CA ALA A 296 4.97 20.23 3.07
C ALA A 296 5.79 20.72 1.85
N ASN A 297 5.74 19.96 0.76
CA ASN A 297 6.39 20.31 -0.52
C ASN A 297 5.36 20.41 -1.67
N GLY A 298 4.07 20.48 -1.32
CA GLY A 298 2.97 20.71 -2.24
C GLY A 298 2.41 19.42 -2.85
N ASP A 299 3.19 18.73 -3.66
CA ASP A 299 2.66 17.67 -4.54
C ASP A 299 2.94 16.23 -4.05
N THR A 300 3.98 16.00 -3.25
CA THR A 300 4.36 14.62 -2.83
C THR A 300 4.23 14.38 -1.33
N ASN A 301 4.32 15.43 -0.52
CA ASN A 301 4.06 15.40 0.91
C ASN A 301 3.30 16.66 1.35
N TYR A 302 2.10 16.47 1.90
CA TYR A 302 1.23 17.54 2.38
C TYR A 302 0.61 17.19 3.74
N PRO A 303 1.34 17.40 4.84
CA PRO A 303 0.79 17.29 6.18
C PRO A 303 -0.27 18.37 6.41
N GLY A 304 -1.50 17.92 6.66
CA GLY A 304 -2.62 18.78 7.03
C GLY A 304 -3.20 18.33 8.36
N THR A 305 -3.35 19.26 9.31
CA THR A 305 -4.10 19.04 10.55
C THR A 305 -5.25 20.02 10.60
N TYR A 306 -6.46 19.53 10.86
CA TYR A 306 -7.68 20.33 10.82
C TYR A 306 -8.50 20.10 12.08
N ILE A 307 -8.98 21.18 12.68
CA ILE A 307 -9.84 21.15 13.88
C ILE A 307 -11.27 21.48 13.44
N ALA A 308 -12.25 20.71 13.90
CA ALA A 308 -13.65 20.94 13.57
C ALA A 308 -14.08 22.38 13.90
N GLY A 309 -14.81 23.02 12.99
CA GLY A 309 -15.29 24.40 13.15
C GLY A 309 -14.21 25.49 13.04
N LEU A 310 -12.96 25.16 12.69
CA LEU A 310 -11.87 26.14 12.67
C LEU A 310 -11.65 26.76 11.28
N TYR A 311 -12.26 27.92 11.08
CA TYR A 311 -12.16 28.70 9.84
C TYR A 311 -11.50 30.06 10.05
N ASN A 312 -10.95 30.61 8.97
CA ASN A 312 -10.41 31.97 8.96
C ASN A 312 -10.68 32.63 7.61
N ARG A 313 -11.11 33.90 7.64
CA ARG A 313 -11.47 34.64 6.43
C ARG A 313 -10.30 35.47 5.93
N LEU A 314 -9.97 35.34 4.65
CA LEU A 314 -8.94 36.13 3.97
C LEU A 314 -9.46 36.77 2.69
N GLU A 315 -8.84 37.89 2.31
CA GLU A 315 -9.06 38.54 1.02
C GLU A 315 -7.92 38.17 0.05
N SER A 316 -8.27 37.95 -1.21
CA SER A 316 -7.33 37.67 -2.31
C SER A 316 -7.66 38.59 -3.48
N THR A 317 -6.65 39.11 -4.17
CA THR A 317 -6.85 39.93 -5.38
C THR A 317 -6.52 39.09 -6.61
N ILE A 318 -7.53 38.74 -7.40
CA ILE A 318 -7.39 37.94 -8.64
C ILE A 318 -7.90 38.77 -9.81
N ALA A 319 -7.08 38.93 -10.85
CA ALA A 319 -7.44 39.69 -12.06
C ALA A 319 -8.05 41.09 -11.75
N GLY A 320 -7.53 41.77 -10.73
CA GLY A 320 -7.99 43.10 -10.30
C GLY A 320 -9.30 43.12 -9.48
N ARG A 321 -9.85 41.96 -9.12
CA ARG A 321 -11.02 41.83 -8.22
C ARG A 321 -10.61 41.28 -6.87
N THR A 322 -11.08 41.91 -5.80
CA THR A 322 -10.92 41.40 -4.43
C THR A 322 -12.01 40.38 -4.14
N ILE A 323 -11.61 39.18 -3.74
CA ILE A 323 -12.48 38.07 -3.38
C ILE A 323 -12.20 37.71 -1.93
N THR A 324 -13.25 37.67 -1.12
CA THR A 324 -13.17 37.26 0.28
C THR A 324 -13.59 35.80 0.40
N ASN A 325 -12.75 34.98 1.02
CA ASN A 325 -12.99 33.56 1.21
C ASN A 325 -12.86 33.21 2.69
N GLU A 326 -13.78 32.39 3.19
CA GLU A 326 -13.62 31.70 4.46
C GLU A 326 -13.03 30.33 4.17
N ASP A 327 -11.86 30.04 4.72
CA ASP A 327 -11.13 28.80 4.44
C ASP A 327 -10.95 27.99 5.72
N PHE A 328 -11.01 26.66 5.55
CA PHE A 328 -10.71 25.70 6.61
C PHE A 328 -9.22 25.66 6.87
N VAL A 329 -8.81 26.05 8.08
CA VAL A 329 -7.41 26.37 8.35
C VAL A 329 -6.57 25.11 8.55
N ASN A 330 -5.46 25.00 7.81
CA ASN A 330 -4.42 24.04 8.14
C ASN A 330 -3.71 24.49 9.44
N CYS A 331 -3.96 23.76 10.52
CA CYS A 331 -3.44 24.01 11.85
C CYS A 331 -1.95 23.61 11.96
N PRO A 332 -1.21 24.04 13.00
CA PRO A 332 0.19 23.69 13.15
C PRO A 332 0.46 22.18 12.98
N ASN A 333 1.53 21.84 12.29
CA ASN A 333 1.93 20.48 12.03
C ASN A 333 2.69 19.91 13.25
N TRP A 334 2.10 18.89 13.86
CA TRP A 334 2.66 18.20 15.01
C TRP A 334 3.45 16.93 14.63
N LEU A 335 3.35 16.45 13.39
CA LEU A 335 4.05 15.27 12.92
C LEU A 335 5.60 15.38 12.92
N PRO A 336 6.23 16.54 12.64
CA PRO A 336 7.66 16.59 12.33
C PRO A 336 8.56 15.87 13.32
N ILE A 337 9.18 14.79 12.86
CA ILE A 337 10.27 14.09 13.54
C ILE A 337 11.22 13.52 12.47
N THR A 338 12.50 13.79 12.62
CA THR A 338 13.55 13.33 11.70
C THR A 338 14.84 13.11 12.49
N PHE A 339 15.84 12.51 11.86
CA PHE A 339 17.15 12.28 12.43
C PHE A 339 18.24 12.61 11.43
N LYS A 340 19.49 12.70 11.90
CA LYS A 340 20.68 12.71 11.06
C LYS A 340 21.73 11.78 11.66
N ILE A 341 22.56 11.23 10.80
CA ILE A 341 23.67 10.35 11.18
C ILE A 341 24.91 11.21 11.37
N GLU A 342 25.42 11.29 12.61
CA GLU A 342 26.60 12.09 12.97
C GLU A 342 26.51 13.56 12.48
N GLY A 343 27.47 13.99 11.67
CA GLY A 343 27.54 15.33 11.08
C GLY A 343 26.77 15.49 9.76
N GLY A 344 26.07 14.46 9.29
CA GLY A 344 25.37 14.47 8.00
C GLY A 344 24.11 15.35 7.96
N ASP A 345 23.41 15.28 6.84
CA ASP A 345 22.16 16.01 6.61
C ASP A 345 20.97 15.38 7.35
N TRP A 346 19.90 16.17 7.50
CA TRP A 346 18.63 15.66 8.02
C TRP A 346 18.04 14.67 7.04
N PHE A 347 17.60 13.53 7.57
CA PHE A 347 17.01 12.46 6.80
C PHE A 347 15.79 12.96 6.03
N ASP A 348 15.83 12.74 4.71
CA ASP A 348 14.76 13.01 3.77
C ASP A 348 14.53 11.72 2.95
N PRO A 349 13.37 11.05 3.09
CA PRO A 349 13.09 9.81 2.37
C PRO A 349 13.01 9.99 0.84
N THR A 350 12.90 11.22 0.34
CA THR A 350 12.89 11.53 -1.10
C THR A 350 14.28 11.68 -1.71
N GLN A 351 15.33 11.71 -0.87
CA GLN A 351 16.73 11.89 -1.27
C GLN A 351 17.58 10.64 -1.04
N VAL A 352 16.97 9.49 -0.78
CA VAL A 352 17.65 8.22 -0.51
C VAL A 352 17.00 7.08 -1.29
N GLU A 353 17.72 5.96 -1.42
CA GLU A 353 17.17 4.74 -2.03
C GLU A 353 16.17 4.10 -1.05
N ILE A 354 14.91 3.96 -1.45
CA ILE A 354 13.88 3.25 -0.68
C ILE A 354 13.92 1.77 -1.07
N LEU A 355 14.34 0.92 -0.13
CA LEU A 355 14.43 -0.54 -0.31
C LEU A 355 13.12 -1.26 0.03
N ASP A 356 12.38 -0.78 1.02
CA ASP A 356 11.09 -1.33 1.42
C ASP A 356 10.20 -0.20 1.93
N PHE A 357 8.91 -0.24 1.59
CA PHE A 357 7.93 0.73 2.05
C PHE A 357 6.56 0.05 2.23
N SER A 358 5.99 0.18 3.42
CA SER A 358 4.59 -0.12 3.65
C SER A 358 3.94 0.89 4.57
N ARG A 359 2.64 1.12 4.36
CA ARG A 359 1.79 1.96 5.20
C ARG A 359 0.45 1.27 5.40
N GLU A 360 0.02 1.11 6.64
CA GLU A 360 -1.24 0.46 7.01
C GLU A 360 -2.04 1.36 7.96
N LEU A 361 -3.31 1.59 7.63
CA LEU A 361 -4.28 2.19 8.53
C LEU A 361 -5.21 1.10 9.06
N ASP A 362 -5.20 0.88 10.37
CA ASP A 362 -6.11 -0.02 11.07
C ASP A 362 -7.36 0.72 11.53
N PHE A 363 -8.51 0.34 11.00
CA PHE A 363 -9.82 0.94 11.31
C PHE A 363 -10.30 0.57 12.71
N LYS A 364 -9.93 -0.60 13.26
CA LYS A 364 -10.36 -1.03 14.60
C LYS A 364 -9.81 -0.09 15.68
N THR A 365 -8.64 0.51 15.43
CA THR A 365 -7.90 1.28 16.42
C THR A 365 -7.65 2.73 16.01
N GLY A 366 -7.88 3.07 14.73
CA GLY A 366 -7.50 4.35 14.15
C GLY A 366 -5.99 4.59 14.14
N THR A 367 -5.19 3.52 14.16
CA THR A 367 -3.72 3.59 14.16
C THR A 367 -3.19 3.53 12.73
N LEU A 368 -2.39 4.52 12.36
CA LEU A 368 -1.60 4.52 11.13
C LEU A 368 -0.18 4.05 11.45
N THR A 369 0.25 2.97 10.82
CA THR A 369 1.62 2.44 10.91
C THR A 369 2.32 2.58 9.56
N ARG A 370 3.60 2.94 9.57
CA ARG A 370 4.46 2.95 8.39
C ARG A 370 5.76 2.24 8.70
N LYS A 371 6.22 1.41 7.76
CA LYS A 371 7.55 0.81 7.75
C LYS A 371 8.29 1.28 6.52
N LEU A 372 9.54 1.66 6.70
CA LEU A 372 10.43 2.14 5.66
C LEU A 372 11.81 1.51 5.89
N ILE A 373 12.42 0.96 4.84
CA ILE A 373 13.84 0.59 4.84
C ILE A 373 14.51 1.40 3.74
N VAL A 374 15.56 2.12 4.09
CA VAL A 374 16.28 3.02 3.18
C VAL A 374 17.77 2.73 3.18
N ARG A 375 18.44 3.11 2.09
CA ARG A 375 19.89 3.16 1.97
C ARG A 375 20.34 4.56 1.57
N ASP A 376 21.25 5.14 2.34
CA ASP A 376 21.88 6.42 2.00
C ASP A 376 23.06 6.25 1.03
N GLU A 377 23.63 7.37 0.55
CA GLU A 377 24.78 7.37 -0.38
C GLU A 377 26.05 6.74 0.22
N GLN A 378 26.15 6.66 1.55
CA GLN A 378 27.27 6.01 2.25
C GLN A 378 27.03 4.50 2.46
N GLY A 379 25.92 3.97 1.96
CA GLY A 379 25.54 2.56 2.07
C GLY A 379 24.93 2.19 3.42
N HIS A 380 24.64 3.15 4.30
CA HIS A 380 23.97 2.86 5.57
C HIS A 380 22.51 2.49 5.31
N GLN A 381 22.12 1.32 5.80
CA GLN A 381 20.74 0.86 5.76
C GLN A 381 20.06 1.14 7.09
N THR A 382 18.93 1.85 7.04
CA THR A 382 18.14 2.19 8.23
C THR A 382 16.70 1.73 8.04
N GLN A 383 16.17 1.00 9.02
CA GLN A 383 14.74 0.76 9.14
C GLN A 383 14.10 1.83 10.03
N ILE A 384 12.99 2.38 9.56
CA ILE A 384 12.13 3.30 10.27
C ILE A 384 10.76 2.68 10.42
N ILE A 385 10.23 2.63 11.64
CA ILE A 385 8.84 2.26 11.91
C ILE A 385 8.17 3.42 12.64
N SER A 386 7.14 4.00 12.04
CA SER A 386 6.28 5.00 12.70
C SER A 386 4.89 4.43 12.97
N SER A 387 4.29 4.78 14.11
CA SER A 387 2.93 4.41 14.48
C SER A 387 2.26 5.59 15.18
N ARG A 388 1.11 6.04 14.69
CA ARG A 388 0.41 7.20 15.22
C ARG A 388 -1.10 7.07 15.22
N PHE A 389 -1.73 7.75 16.17
CA PHE A 389 -3.19 7.80 16.30
C PHE A 389 -3.63 9.09 17.01
N ALA A 390 -4.87 9.50 16.77
CA ALA A 390 -5.58 10.48 17.60
C ALA A 390 -6.42 9.72 18.63
N SER A 391 -6.36 10.10 19.90
CA SER A 391 -7.08 9.38 20.95
C SER A 391 -8.59 9.46 20.72
N MET A 392 -9.28 8.32 20.73
CA MET A 392 -10.74 8.30 20.72
C MET A 392 -11.34 8.35 22.13
N ASP A 393 -10.55 8.13 23.18
CA ASP A 393 -10.97 8.27 24.59
C ASP A 393 -11.06 9.73 25.05
N ASP A 394 -10.19 10.59 24.52
CA ASP A 394 -10.14 12.02 24.85
C ASP A 394 -9.85 12.81 23.58
N PRO A 395 -10.56 13.92 23.32
CA PRO A 395 -10.44 14.65 22.06
C PRO A 395 -9.06 15.29 21.86
N HIS A 396 -8.31 15.63 22.92
CA HIS A 396 -7.13 16.49 22.81
C HIS A 396 -5.79 15.76 22.54
N PRO A 397 -5.53 14.55 23.10
CA PRO A 397 -4.28 13.85 22.88
C PRO A 397 -4.16 13.16 21.52
N ALA A 398 -2.95 13.21 20.96
CA ALA A 398 -2.47 12.29 19.93
C ALA A 398 -1.11 11.73 20.35
N ALA A 399 -0.71 10.61 19.75
CA ALA A 399 0.60 10.03 19.99
C ALA A 399 1.23 9.56 18.69
N LEU A 400 2.56 9.68 18.61
CA LEU A 400 3.41 9.17 17.55
C LEU A 400 4.58 8.42 18.18
N ARG A 401 4.72 7.14 17.85
CA ARG A 401 5.92 6.35 18.10
C ARG A 401 6.76 6.34 16.84
N TYR A 402 8.05 6.65 16.97
CA TYR A 402 9.00 6.66 15.88
C TYR A 402 10.23 5.84 16.27
N GLN A 403 10.45 4.72 15.60
CA GLN A 403 11.54 3.79 15.84
C GLN A 403 12.56 3.84 14.71
N ILE A 404 13.83 3.94 15.06
CA ILE A 404 14.97 3.97 14.13
C ILE A 404 15.89 2.80 14.46
N THR A 405 16.10 1.92 13.49
CA THR A 405 16.92 0.71 13.61
C THR A 405 18.02 0.72 12.53
N PRO A 406 19.27 1.04 12.89
CA PRO A 406 20.42 0.81 12.01
C PRO A 406 20.55 -0.67 11.66
N LEU A 407 20.62 -1.03 10.38
CA LEU A 407 20.70 -2.44 9.95
C LEU A 407 22.14 -2.92 9.75
N ASN A 408 23.03 -2.02 9.31
CA ASN A 408 24.42 -2.36 8.98
C ASN A 408 25.45 -1.36 9.55
N TYR A 409 25.07 -0.55 10.53
CA TYR A 409 25.96 0.43 11.16
C TYR A 409 25.65 0.65 12.64
N ALA A 410 26.57 1.29 13.36
CA ALA A 410 26.42 1.71 14.74
C ALA A 410 27.02 3.11 14.92
N LYS A 411 26.17 4.13 14.90
CA LYS A 411 26.59 5.55 14.92
C LYS A 411 25.69 6.39 15.82
N THR A 412 26.16 7.59 16.17
CA THR A 412 25.34 8.58 16.88
C THR A 412 24.29 9.17 15.94
N LEU A 413 23.03 9.12 16.36
CA LEU A 413 21.93 9.80 15.71
C LEU A 413 21.60 11.07 16.49
N THR A 414 21.49 12.20 15.80
CA THR A 414 20.82 13.39 16.34
C THR A 414 19.37 13.34 15.88
N VAL A 415 18.42 13.25 16.81
CA VAL A 415 16.98 13.25 16.50
C VAL A 415 16.40 14.62 16.79
N ARG A 416 15.51 15.10 15.92
CA ARG A 416 14.78 16.35 16.06
C ARG A 416 13.29 16.12 15.93
N SER A 417 12.53 16.55 16.93
CA SER A 417 11.08 16.68 16.86
C SER A 417 10.69 18.15 16.88
N THR A 418 9.80 18.55 15.98
CA THR A 418 9.37 19.95 15.82
C THR A 418 7.85 20.07 15.92
N LEU A 419 7.37 21.19 16.49
CA LEU A 419 6.03 21.71 16.29
C LEU A 419 6.13 22.89 15.31
N GLU A 420 5.45 22.81 14.18
CA GLU A 420 5.59 23.79 13.09
C GLU A 420 4.27 24.53 12.82
N GLY A 421 4.25 25.83 13.08
CA GLY A 421 3.09 26.71 12.94
C GLY A 421 3.15 27.67 11.76
N ASN A 422 4.24 27.68 10.97
CA ASN A 422 4.34 28.49 9.75
C ASN A 422 3.72 27.79 8.52
N VAL A 423 2.82 26.84 8.75
CA VAL A 423 2.06 26.15 7.69
C VAL A 423 1.15 27.13 6.96
N ILE A 424 0.81 26.78 5.72
CA ILE A 424 -0.10 27.52 4.86
C ILE A 424 -1.10 26.56 4.23
N ASN A 425 -2.26 27.09 3.82
CA ASN A 425 -3.24 26.36 3.02
C ASN A 425 -2.78 26.31 1.56
N TYR A 426 -2.29 25.15 1.12
CA TYR A 426 -1.74 24.96 -0.23
C TYR A 426 -2.10 23.61 -0.85
N GLY A 427 -2.94 22.82 -0.17
CA GLY A 427 -3.24 21.43 -0.50
C GLY A 427 -4.13 21.25 -1.74
N VAL A 428 -4.65 22.34 -2.30
CA VAL A 428 -5.51 22.32 -3.48
C VAL A 428 -4.92 23.18 -4.59
N LYS A 429 -4.49 22.54 -5.69
CA LYS A 429 -3.81 23.21 -6.82
C LYS A 429 -4.56 24.45 -7.33
N ARG A 430 -5.88 24.37 -7.50
CA ARG A 430 -6.73 25.48 -7.97
C ARG A 430 -6.89 26.65 -6.98
N TYR A 431 -6.47 26.51 -5.72
CA TYR A 431 -6.57 27.56 -4.70
C TYR A 431 -5.22 28.28 -4.48
N ARG A 432 -4.14 27.87 -5.16
CA ARG A 432 -2.79 28.39 -4.92
C ARG A 432 -2.59 29.87 -5.27
N GLU A 433 -3.50 30.47 -6.05
CA GLU A 433 -3.54 31.91 -6.33
C GLU A 433 -4.18 32.74 -5.21
N LEU A 434 -4.80 32.08 -4.22
CA LEU A 434 -5.46 32.72 -3.09
C LEU A 434 -4.48 32.97 -1.93
N SER A 435 -4.83 33.91 -1.07
CA SER A 435 -4.17 34.13 0.21
C SER A 435 -4.21 32.85 1.04
N ALA A 436 -3.03 32.30 1.36
CA ALA A 436 -2.87 30.98 1.97
C ALA A 436 -2.39 31.02 3.43
N ARG A 437 -1.94 32.17 3.93
CA ARG A 437 -1.36 32.31 5.27
C ARG A 437 -2.44 32.75 6.26
N HIS A 438 -2.99 31.79 6.99
CA HIS A 438 -4.03 32.05 8.00
C HIS A 438 -3.47 32.28 9.40
N LEU A 439 -2.26 31.78 9.70
CA LEU A 439 -1.72 31.74 11.06
C LEU A 439 -0.63 32.79 11.30
N THR A 440 -0.65 33.38 12.50
CA THR A 440 0.39 34.25 13.05
C THR A 440 0.96 33.61 14.31
N PRO A 441 2.29 33.42 14.40
CA PRO A 441 2.90 32.92 15.63
C PRO A 441 2.77 33.90 16.80
N LEU A 442 2.43 33.39 17.98
CA LEU A 442 2.33 34.19 19.21
C LEU A 442 3.39 33.83 20.26
N LYS A 443 3.56 32.53 20.55
CA LYS A 443 4.46 32.08 21.64
C LYS A 443 5.07 30.73 21.38
N GLN A 444 6.32 30.56 21.78
CA GLN A 444 7.03 29.29 21.83
C GLN A 444 7.54 29.06 23.25
N TRP A 445 7.62 27.80 23.66
CA TRP A 445 8.15 27.42 24.96
C TRP A 445 8.74 26.02 24.90
N GLY A 446 9.75 25.76 25.73
CA GLY A 446 10.22 24.41 25.97
C GLY A 446 10.95 24.30 27.29
N GLU A 447 10.96 23.09 27.84
CA GLU A 447 11.65 22.71 29.06
C GLU A 447 11.98 21.21 28.97
N SER A 448 13.27 20.87 28.96
CA SER A 448 13.74 19.48 28.83
C SER A 448 13.11 18.77 27.63
N ASN A 449 12.39 17.67 27.87
CA ASN A 449 11.70 16.85 26.87
C ASN A 449 10.30 17.37 26.49
N THR A 450 9.90 18.56 26.95
CA THR A 450 8.60 19.16 26.65
C THR A 450 8.74 20.44 25.85
N SER A 451 7.82 20.67 24.90
CA SER A 451 7.75 21.89 24.10
C SER A 451 6.30 22.30 23.83
N ALA A 452 6.07 23.57 23.53
CA ALA A 452 4.76 24.09 23.19
C ALA A 452 4.82 25.28 22.23
N LEU A 453 3.79 25.39 21.40
CA LEU A 453 3.59 26.42 20.39
C LEU A 453 2.18 26.99 20.50
N LEU A 454 2.07 28.32 20.44
CA LEU A 454 0.82 29.06 20.33
C LEU A 454 0.85 29.89 19.04
N VAL A 455 -0.18 29.70 18.22
CA VAL A 455 -0.46 30.52 17.04
C VAL A 455 -1.87 31.10 17.16
N GLU A 456 -2.18 32.08 16.32
CA GLU A 456 -3.51 32.69 16.22
C GLU A 456 -3.88 32.89 14.76
N THR A 457 -5.15 32.66 14.41
CA THR A 457 -5.66 33.02 13.09
C THR A 457 -5.63 34.55 12.91
N ASN A 458 -5.09 35.02 11.79
CA ASN A 458 -4.81 36.45 11.61
C ASN A 458 -6.06 37.34 11.55
N GLN A 459 -7.22 36.79 11.16
CA GLN A 459 -8.50 37.51 11.07
C GLN A 459 -9.50 37.06 12.14
N SER A 460 -9.78 35.76 12.28
CA SER A 460 -10.79 35.25 13.22
C SER A 460 -10.33 35.24 14.68
N LYS A 461 -9.04 35.49 14.95
CA LYS A 461 -8.44 35.58 16.29
C LYS A 461 -8.60 34.32 17.15
N ILE A 462 -8.76 33.17 16.49
CA ILE A 462 -8.81 31.86 17.13
C ILE A 462 -7.37 31.45 17.48
N LYS A 463 -7.13 31.15 18.75
CA LYS A 463 -5.83 30.70 19.26
C LYS A 463 -5.76 29.18 19.21
N ILE A 464 -4.64 28.66 18.71
CA ILE A 464 -4.38 27.23 18.60
C ILE A 464 -3.09 26.93 19.34
N ALA A 465 -3.19 26.05 20.33
CA ALA A 465 -2.06 25.60 21.13
C ALA A 465 -1.76 24.13 20.86
N GLN A 466 -0.48 23.84 20.64
CA GLN A 466 0.06 22.49 20.65
C GLN A 466 1.15 22.38 21.69
N ALA A 467 1.19 21.26 22.40
CA ALA A 467 2.31 20.90 23.25
C ALA A 467 2.74 19.47 22.96
N ALA A 468 4.03 19.18 23.16
CA ALA A 468 4.64 17.87 22.94
C ALA A 468 5.46 17.45 24.15
N LYS A 469 5.46 16.14 24.45
CA LYS A 469 6.36 15.49 25.40
C LYS A 469 7.04 14.31 24.69
N LEU A 470 8.37 14.26 24.79
CA LEU A 470 9.18 13.17 24.26
C LEU A 470 9.55 12.17 25.36
N SER A 471 9.34 10.90 25.11
CA SER A 471 9.92 9.80 25.89
C SER A 471 10.79 8.97 24.96
N VAL A 472 12.00 8.64 25.39
CA VAL A 472 12.99 8.03 24.51
C VAL A 472 13.53 6.77 25.18
N ARG A 473 13.60 5.68 24.41
CA ARG A 473 14.07 4.36 24.84
C ARG A 473 15.09 3.83 23.82
N ALA A 474 16.23 3.34 24.29
CA ALA A 474 17.23 2.63 23.47
C ALA A 474 18.05 1.71 24.37
N GLY A 475 17.81 0.39 24.30
CA GLY A 475 18.49 -0.61 25.14
C GLY A 475 18.47 -0.31 26.65
N GLU A 476 19.44 -0.84 27.38
CA GLU A 476 19.70 -0.50 28.79
C GLU A 476 20.50 0.81 28.91
N SER A 477 19.93 1.94 28.47
CA SER A 477 20.62 3.23 28.67
C SER A 477 20.45 3.72 30.11
N ALA A 478 21.50 3.53 30.92
CA ALA A 478 21.58 4.01 32.30
C ALA A 478 21.83 5.53 32.42
N LYS A 479 21.98 6.26 31.31
CA LYS A 479 22.30 7.70 31.32
C LYS A 479 21.07 8.57 31.06
N PRO A 480 20.85 9.64 31.85
CA PRO A 480 19.83 10.63 31.55
C PRO A 480 20.05 11.27 30.18
N ILE A 481 18.98 11.38 29.38
CA ILE A 481 19.03 12.00 28.06
C ILE A 481 18.97 13.52 28.23
N SER A 482 19.97 14.22 27.66
CA SER A 482 19.97 15.67 27.60
C SER A 482 19.23 16.14 26.36
N PHE A 483 18.25 17.03 26.57
CA PHE A 483 17.48 17.64 25.49
C PHE A 483 17.93 19.08 25.28
N SER A 484 18.11 19.46 24.01
CA SER A 484 18.33 20.84 23.58
C SER A 484 17.09 21.37 22.87
N LEU A 485 16.80 22.65 23.09
CA LEU A 485 15.61 23.31 22.56
C LEU A 485 16.02 24.46 21.65
N ASN A 486 15.35 24.56 20.50
CA ASN A 486 15.49 25.67 19.57
C ASN A 486 14.12 26.27 19.27
N THR A 487 13.95 27.55 19.57
CA THR A 487 12.71 28.30 19.30
C THR A 487 12.94 29.34 18.22
N LYS A 488 12.02 29.41 17.27
CA LYS A 488 11.91 30.48 16.27
C LYS A 488 10.44 30.93 16.21
N PRO A 489 10.13 32.12 15.69
CA PRO A 489 8.74 32.50 15.45
C PRO A 489 8.01 31.41 14.64
N GLY A 490 6.99 30.83 15.25
CA GLY A 490 6.15 29.79 14.65
C GLY A 490 6.71 28.37 14.77
N SER A 491 7.88 28.14 15.37
CA SER A 491 8.49 26.82 15.39
C SER A 491 9.23 26.55 16.71
N VAL A 492 9.04 25.36 17.28
CA VAL A 492 9.83 24.88 18.42
C VAL A 492 10.34 23.47 18.16
N SER A 493 11.65 23.29 18.25
CA SER A 493 12.33 22.02 18.03
C SER A 493 12.98 21.53 19.32
N THR A 494 12.80 20.24 19.60
CA THR A 494 13.47 19.51 20.68
C THR A 494 14.42 18.51 20.05
N THR A 495 15.69 18.55 20.41
CA THR A 495 16.75 17.68 19.87
C THR A 495 17.46 16.93 20.97
N PHE A 496 17.88 15.70 20.69
CA PHE A 496 18.75 14.91 21.56
C PHE A 496 19.65 14.01 20.70
N GLU A 497 20.69 13.45 21.32
CA GLU A 497 21.63 12.55 20.66
C GLU A 497 21.65 11.20 21.35
N MET A 498 21.79 10.15 20.54
CA MET A 498 21.86 8.78 21.03
C MET A 498 22.60 7.90 20.04
N VAL A 499 23.44 7.00 20.54
CA VAL A 499 23.99 5.91 19.73
C VAL A 499 22.87 4.90 19.47
N ALA A 500 22.61 4.61 18.19
CA ALA A 500 21.69 3.55 17.78
C ALA A 500 22.47 2.37 17.20
N ARG A 501 21.97 1.15 17.43
CA ARG A 501 22.56 -0.11 16.99
C ARG A 501 21.45 -1.07 16.54
N SER A 502 21.79 -2.10 15.79
CA SER A 502 20.82 -3.07 15.26
C SER A 502 20.10 -3.89 16.34
N ASP A 503 20.77 -4.18 17.46
CA ASP A 503 20.24 -4.92 18.61
C ASP A 503 19.39 -4.05 19.57
N HIS A 504 19.58 -2.74 19.52
CA HIS A 504 18.92 -1.77 20.40
C HIS A 504 18.34 -0.61 19.58
N PRO A 505 17.14 -0.79 18.99
CA PRO A 505 16.51 0.24 18.19
C PRO A 505 16.15 1.46 19.04
N LEU A 506 16.35 2.64 18.47
CA LEU A 506 16.01 3.91 19.12
C LEU A 506 14.52 4.17 18.94
N THR A 507 13.76 4.17 20.04
CA THR A 507 12.31 4.42 20.03
C THR A 507 11.99 5.75 20.70
N VAL A 508 11.26 6.62 20.01
CA VAL A 508 10.80 7.92 20.48
C VAL A 508 9.28 7.95 20.50
N ASP A 509 8.69 8.13 21.67
CA ASP A 509 7.27 8.44 21.83
C ASP A 509 7.09 9.95 21.94
N LYS A 510 6.37 10.53 20.99
CA LYS A 510 5.96 11.93 20.95
C LYS A 510 4.47 12.01 21.28
N ILE A 511 4.15 12.43 22.50
CA ILE A 511 2.77 12.65 22.94
C ILE A 511 2.42 14.10 22.72
N ILE A 512 1.30 14.35 22.04
CA ILE A 512 0.81 15.67 21.67
C ILE A 512 -0.48 15.98 22.41
N SER A 513 -0.68 17.25 22.72
CA SER A 513 -1.98 17.79 23.11
C SER A 513 -2.33 19.00 22.24
N ILE A 514 -3.55 19.03 21.71
CA ILE A 514 -4.06 20.08 20.82
C ILE A 514 -5.29 20.74 21.45
N TYR A 515 -5.24 22.07 21.61
CA TYR A 515 -6.36 22.89 22.09
C TYR A 515 -6.60 24.08 21.17
N SER A 516 -7.85 24.50 21.06
CA SER A 516 -8.26 25.65 20.28
C SER A 516 -9.27 26.50 21.05
N SER A 517 -9.18 27.82 20.92
CA SER A 517 -10.08 28.74 21.61
C SER A 517 -11.46 28.85 20.95
N ASN A 518 -11.71 28.13 19.85
CA ASN A 518 -13.05 28.03 19.26
C ASN A 518 -13.94 27.00 19.98
N VAL A 519 -13.37 26.13 20.81
CA VAL A 519 -14.11 25.10 21.57
C VAL A 519 -14.08 25.31 23.08
N THR A 520 -13.25 26.24 23.57
CA THR A 520 -13.13 26.55 25.00
C THR A 520 -12.70 28.00 25.23
N SER A 521 -13.14 28.57 26.36
CA SER A 521 -12.73 29.89 26.83
C SER A 521 -11.48 29.86 27.72
N GLU A 522 -10.91 28.69 28.00
CA GLU A 522 -9.72 28.53 28.82
C GLU A 522 -8.44 29.04 28.14
N ASP A 523 -7.36 29.26 28.93
CA ASP A 523 -6.03 29.50 28.39
C ASP A 523 -5.50 28.21 27.73
N VAL A 524 -5.76 28.08 26.43
CA VAL A 524 -5.38 26.92 25.61
C VAL A 524 -3.89 26.60 25.67
N PHE A 525 -3.02 27.61 25.82
CA PHE A 525 -1.57 27.39 25.90
C PHE A 525 -1.16 26.79 27.24
N LYS A 526 -1.81 27.21 28.33
CA LYS A 526 -1.64 26.60 29.65
C LYS A 526 -2.21 25.18 29.66
N ALA A 527 -3.42 24.97 29.13
CA ALA A 527 -4.09 23.68 29.08
C ALA A 527 -3.25 22.63 28.33
N ALA A 528 -2.78 22.95 27.11
CA ALA A 528 -1.95 22.04 26.31
C ALA A 528 -0.68 21.60 27.06
N LYS A 529 0.02 22.54 27.71
CA LYS A 529 1.24 22.24 28.49
C LYS A 529 0.97 21.36 29.70
N LEU A 530 -0.06 21.68 30.49
CA LEU A 530 -0.42 20.88 31.65
C LEU A 530 -0.81 19.46 31.24
N ARG A 531 -1.54 19.33 30.13
CA ARG A 531 -1.98 18.05 29.58
C ARG A 531 -0.80 17.15 29.21
N VAL A 532 0.19 17.64 28.47
CA VAL A 532 1.37 16.81 28.12
C VAL A 532 2.28 16.52 29.31
N LYS A 533 2.42 17.45 30.27
CA LYS A 533 3.20 17.21 31.50
C LYS A 533 2.60 16.05 32.31
N ALA A 534 1.27 16.01 32.42
CA ALA A 534 0.52 14.97 33.11
C ALA A 534 0.22 13.73 32.23
N ALA A 535 0.64 13.72 30.97
CA ALA A 535 0.28 12.63 30.06
C ALA A 535 0.92 11.30 30.49
N PRO A 536 0.15 10.20 30.45
CA PRO A 536 0.64 8.86 30.73
C PRO A 536 1.54 8.33 29.61
N SER A 537 1.92 7.05 29.65
CA SER A 537 2.68 6.41 28.58
C SER A 537 1.91 6.32 27.26
N TYR A 538 2.62 6.11 26.14
CA TYR A 538 2.02 5.85 24.83
C TYR A 538 1.05 4.66 24.90
N GLU A 539 1.48 3.58 25.56
CA GLU A 539 0.73 2.34 25.72
C GLU A 539 -0.59 2.57 26.46
N GLU A 540 -0.60 3.39 27.51
CA GLU A 540 -1.82 3.72 28.25
C GLU A 540 -2.80 4.56 27.44
N ILE A 541 -2.31 5.55 26.67
CA ILE A 541 -3.17 6.35 25.78
C ILE A 541 -3.77 5.45 24.69
N GLN A 542 -2.96 4.55 24.12
CA GLN A 542 -3.41 3.63 23.07
C GLN A 542 -4.44 2.64 23.61
N ALA A 543 -4.23 2.06 24.80
CA ALA A 543 -5.16 1.12 25.41
C ALA A 543 -6.53 1.76 25.66
N LYS A 544 -6.58 3.00 26.15
CA LYS A 544 -7.83 3.75 26.33
C LYS A 544 -8.50 4.07 25.01
N SER A 545 -7.73 4.55 24.02
CA SER A 545 -8.25 4.82 22.67
C SER A 545 -8.85 3.57 22.02
N ASN A 546 -8.17 2.42 22.15
CA ASN A 546 -8.66 1.14 21.62
C ASN A 546 -9.96 0.68 22.29
N ALA A 547 -10.10 0.92 23.60
CA ALA A 547 -11.35 0.63 24.30
C ALA A 547 -12.50 1.51 23.78
N ALA A 548 -12.26 2.81 23.61
CA ALA A 548 -13.26 3.73 23.05
C ALA A 548 -13.65 3.36 21.61
N TRP A 549 -12.68 3.02 20.74
CA TRP A 549 -12.97 2.52 19.40
C TRP A 549 -13.78 1.22 19.42
N LYS A 550 -13.45 0.30 20.33
CA LYS A 550 -14.19 -0.96 20.46
C LYS A 550 -15.66 -0.70 20.79
N GLU A 551 -15.96 0.20 21.73
CA GLU A 551 -17.34 0.58 22.08
C GLU A 551 -18.09 1.19 20.90
N ILE A 552 -17.41 1.98 20.07
CA ILE A 552 -17.98 2.54 18.83
C ILE A 552 -18.28 1.40 17.84
N TRP A 553 -17.31 0.54 17.55
CA TRP A 553 -17.46 -0.55 16.59
C TRP A 553 -18.51 -1.58 17.00
N ASP A 554 -18.63 -1.88 18.29
CA ASP A 554 -19.68 -2.75 18.83
C ASP A 554 -21.10 -2.23 18.51
N ARG A 555 -21.25 -0.91 18.25
CA ARG A 555 -22.53 -0.27 17.91
C ARG A 555 -22.76 -0.11 16.41
N ILE A 556 -21.69 0.09 15.62
CA ILE A 556 -21.82 0.52 14.21
C ILE A 556 -21.32 -0.49 13.17
N ASP A 557 -20.58 -1.55 13.54
CA ASP A 557 -20.01 -2.48 12.56
C ASP A 557 -21.11 -3.20 11.75
N ILE A 558 -21.00 -3.14 10.43
CA ILE A 558 -21.87 -3.84 9.49
C ILE A 558 -21.12 -5.05 8.96
N LYS A 559 -21.64 -6.25 9.25
CA LYS A 559 -21.01 -7.52 8.85
C LYS A 559 -21.59 -8.06 7.55
N ILE A 560 -20.74 -8.15 6.52
CA ILE A 560 -21.05 -8.64 5.18
C ILE A 560 -20.39 -10.01 4.99
N ARG A 561 -21.13 -10.97 4.46
CA ARG A 561 -20.64 -12.32 4.14
C ARG A 561 -20.53 -12.48 2.62
N GLY A 562 -19.61 -13.31 2.14
CA GLY A 562 -19.44 -13.56 0.70
C GLY A 562 -18.59 -12.52 -0.04
N ASP A 563 -18.25 -11.39 0.59
CA ASP A 563 -17.44 -10.36 -0.05
C ASP A 563 -16.58 -9.58 0.96
N ARG A 564 -15.31 -9.96 1.04
CA ARG A 564 -14.31 -9.32 1.93
C ARG A 564 -13.94 -7.90 1.49
N LEU A 565 -14.02 -7.60 0.19
CA LEU A 565 -13.68 -6.27 -0.33
C LEU A 565 -14.80 -5.29 0.03
N VAL A 566 -16.06 -5.67 -0.18
CA VAL A 566 -17.20 -4.85 0.25
C VAL A 566 -17.21 -4.70 1.78
N GLN A 567 -16.90 -5.76 2.54
CA GLN A 567 -16.73 -5.69 4.00
C GLN A 567 -15.65 -4.69 4.42
N LYS A 568 -14.51 -4.65 3.72
CA LYS A 568 -13.46 -3.65 3.95
C LYS A 568 -13.94 -2.24 3.63
N LEU A 569 -14.58 -2.05 2.46
CA LEU A 569 -14.99 -0.73 2.00
C LEU A 569 -16.05 -0.10 2.92
N ILE A 570 -17.01 -0.89 3.43
CA ILE A 570 -17.98 -0.35 4.38
C ILE A 570 -17.31 0.08 5.68
N ARG A 571 -16.36 -0.70 6.21
CA ARG A 571 -15.59 -0.33 7.41
C ARG A 571 -14.70 0.89 7.20
N LEU A 572 -14.09 1.03 6.01
CA LEU A 572 -13.35 2.23 5.62
C LEU A 572 -14.25 3.48 5.66
N HIS A 573 -15.46 3.39 5.09
CA HIS A 573 -16.42 4.49 5.12
C HIS A 573 -16.87 4.85 6.54
N LEU A 574 -17.25 3.84 7.34
CA LEU A 574 -17.64 4.02 8.74
C LEU A 574 -16.50 4.65 9.56
N TYR A 575 -15.27 4.19 9.37
CA TYR A 575 -14.09 4.77 10.02
C TYR A 575 -13.94 6.26 9.68
N HIS A 576 -13.99 6.64 8.40
CA HIS A 576 -13.84 8.05 7.99
C HIS A 576 -15.00 8.95 8.44
N SER A 577 -16.21 8.40 8.54
CA SER A 577 -17.34 9.10 9.18
C SER A 577 -17.00 9.41 10.63
N LEU A 578 -16.48 8.44 11.39
CA LEU A 578 -16.12 8.61 12.80
C LEU A 578 -14.88 9.47 13.02
N VAL A 579 -13.94 9.51 12.07
CA VAL A 579 -12.83 10.48 12.08
C VAL A 579 -13.36 11.93 12.03
N THR A 580 -14.50 12.16 11.38
CA THR A 580 -15.09 13.48 11.18
C THR A 580 -16.13 13.84 12.24
N ALA A 581 -17.01 12.90 12.57
CA ALA A 581 -18.19 13.10 13.42
C ALA A 581 -18.26 12.00 14.49
N SER A 582 -17.21 11.92 15.31
CA SER A 582 -17.16 11.02 16.47
C SER A 582 -18.10 11.51 17.59
N PRO A 583 -18.23 10.76 18.71
CA PRO A 583 -18.89 11.27 19.92
C PRO A 583 -18.34 12.60 20.44
N HIS A 584 -17.08 12.94 20.16
CA HIS A 584 -16.49 14.24 20.54
C HIS A 584 -17.06 15.42 19.75
N HIS A 585 -17.78 15.16 18.66
CA HIS A 585 -18.39 16.19 17.83
C HIS A 585 -19.70 16.76 18.42
N ILE A 586 -20.37 16.01 19.32
CA ILE A 586 -21.73 16.30 19.82
C ILE A 586 -21.86 17.69 20.46
N HIS A 587 -20.78 18.19 21.08
CA HIS A 587 -20.76 19.45 21.81
C HIS A 587 -20.04 20.58 21.07
N LEU A 588 -19.61 20.33 19.83
CA LEU A 588 -18.94 21.33 19.02
C LEU A 588 -19.97 22.14 18.25
N ASP A 589 -19.80 23.45 18.21
CA ASP A 589 -20.49 24.32 17.25
C ASP A 589 -19.82 24.18 15.87
N ALA A 590 -19.96 23.00 15.28
CA ALA A 590 -19.37 22.63 14.00
C ALA A 590 -20.36 21.75 13.22
N GLY A 591 -20.48 21.99 11.92
CA GLY A 591 -21.12 21.04 11.00
C GLY A 591 -20.10 20.07 10.41
N ILE A 592 -20.57 19.23 9.48
CA ILE A 592 -19.76 18.20 8.84
C ILE A 592 -19.31 18.67 7.44
N PRO A 593 -18.00 18.90 7.21
CA PRO A 593 -17.50 19.32 5.90
C PRO A 593 -17.70 18.27 4.80
N ALA A 594 -17.86 18.69 3.54
CA ALA A 594 -18.00 17.77 2.38
C ALA A 594 -16.80 16.81 2.17
N ARG A 595 -15.64 17.11 2.78
CA ARG A 595 -14.43 16.25 2.78
C ARG A 595 -14.00 15.86 4.19
N GLY A 596 -14.89 16.02 5.17
CA GLY A 596 -14.60 15.86 6.59
C GLY A 596 -13.35 16.61 7.04
N LEU A 597 -12.56 15.99 7.91
CA LEU A 597 -11.29 16.53 8.41
C LEU A 597 -10.06 16.06 7.59
N HIS A 598 -10.25 15.76 6.30
CA HIS A 598 -9.26 15.04 5.48
C HIS A 598 -8.47 15.94 4.52
N GLY A 599 -8.88 17.20 4.33
CA GLY A 599 -8.19 18.12 3.43
C GLY A 599 -8.95 19.42 3.13
N GLU A 600 -8.33 20.25 2.31
CA GLU A 600 -8.77 21.62 2.01
C GLU A 600 -9.75 21.73 0.83
N ALA A 601 -10.03 20.65 0.12
CA ALA A 601 -10.98 20.68 -0.98
C ALA A 601 -12.38 21.07 -0.47
N TYR A 602 -13.08 21.92 -1.23
CA TYR A 602 -14.30 22.61 -0.79
C TYR A 602 -14.13 23.51 0.44
N ARG A 603 -12.87 23.82 0.81
CA ARG A 603 -12.54 24.75 1.91
C ARG A 603 -13.15 24.36 3.25
N GLY A 604 -13.38 23.06 3.44
CA GLY A 604 -14.08 22.51 4.60
C GLY A 604 -15.53 23.02 4.74
N HIS A 605 -16.14 23.58 3.70
CA HIS A 605 -17.52 24.09 3.77
C HIS A 605 -18.53 22.96 3.94
N ILE A 606 -19.63 23.33 4.58
CA ILE A 606 -20.77 22.46 4.89
C ILE A 606 -21.84 22.71 3.84
N PHE A 607 -22.47 21.62 3.40
CA PHE A 607 -23.46 21.61 2.34
C PHE A 607 -24.64 20.73 2.77
N TRP A 608 -25.63 20.58 1.89
CA TRP A 608 -26.73 19.62 2.01
C TRP A 608 -26.30 18.14 2.14
N ASP A 609 -24.99 17.85 2.06
CA ASP A 609 -24.36 16.56 2.36
C ASP A 609 -24.80 16.00 3.72
N GLU A 610 -25.22 16.85 4.66
CA GLU A 610 -25.88 16.46 5.92
C GLU A 610 -27.05 15.47 5.72
N LEU A 611 -27.80 15.56 4.62
CA LEU A 611 -28.88 14.62 4.28
C LEU A 611 -28.40 13.19 4.05
N PHE A 612 -27.12 13.00 3.72
CA PHE A 612 -26.50 11.70 3.52
C PHE A 612 -25.82 11.17 4.79
N ILE A 613 -25.45 12.07 5.71
CA ILE A 613 -24.63 11.75 6.88
C ILE A 613 -25.52 11.55 8.11
N MET A 614 -26.49 12.45 8.38
CA MET A 614 -27.39 12.36 9.53
C MET A 614 -28.17 11.05 9.69
N PRO A 615 -28.60 10.35 8.61
CA PRO A 615 -29.35 9.10 8.78
C PRO A 615 -28.55 7.97 9.44
N PHE A 616 -27.22 8.01 9.36
CA PHE A 616 -26.30 7.11 10.03
C PHE A 616 -25.94 7.65 11.41
#